data_AF-A0A804JTF7-F1
#
_entry.id   AF-A0A804JTF7-F1
#
_cell.length_a   1.000
_cell.length_b   1.000
_cell.length_c   1.000
_cell.angle_alpha   90.00
_cell.angle_beta   90.00
_cell.angle_gamma   90.00
#
_symmetry.space_group_name_H-M   'P 1'
#
loop_
_entity.id
_entity.type
_entity.pdbx_description
1 polymer ?
#
loop_
_entity_poly.entity_id
_entity_poly.type
_entity_poly.pdbx_seq_one_letter_code
_entity_poly.pdbx_strand_id
1 'polypeptide(L)'
;MATENGKQAEAESRQSQPKSKLLLSLRLAAVLATATATVVMALNKQSTRMAVAVVGTSPILQTFTAAFQQTPAFVYFVIANAIASLYNLLVLLLRPFLKAKPHDILVHLLDEVIFALVATGAAAAASMAELGKNGNVHARWNPICDRFEAFCIRGGLALMASFAGALLLLLMNAFSTFTLHKSVLSQD
;
A
#
# COMPACT_ATOMS: atom_id res chain seq x y z
N MET A 1 -12.03 25.25 43.11
CA MET A 1 -12.19 23.82 42.78
C MET A 1 -13.04 23.57 41.53
N ALA A 2 -14.10 24.33 41.22
CA ALA A 2 -14.88 24.15 39.97
C ALA A 2 -14.20 24.72 38.70
N THR A 3 -13.24 25.65 38.85
CA THR A 3 -12.55 26.33 37.75
C THR A 3 -11.37 25.54 37.15
N GLU A 4 -10.81 24.57 37.89
CA GLU A 4 -9.71 23.72 37.39
C GLU A 4 -10.24 22.61 36.46
N ASN A 5 -11.40 22.05 36.79
CA ASN A 5 -12.07 21.02 35.97
C ASN A 5 -12.51 21.55 34.59
N GLY A 6 -12.91 22.83 34.50
CA GLY A 6 -13.25 23.47 33.22
C GLY A 6 -12.04 23.65 32.30
N LYS A 7 -10.86 23.92 32.88
CA LYS A 7 -9.62 24.18 32.13
C LYS A 7 -9.00 22.87 31.58
N GLN A 8 -9.16 21.76 32.31
CA GLN A 8 -8.78 20.42 31.82
C GLN A 8 -9.69 19.93 30.68
N ALA A 9 -11.00 20.16 30.77
CA ALA A 9 -11.93 19.82 29.68
C ALA A 9 -11.69 20.64 28.39
N GLU A 10 -11.26 21.90 28.50
CA GLU A 10 -10.90 22.74 27.35
C GLU A 10 -9.55 22.37 26.71
N ALA A 11 -8.55 21.98 27.51
CA ALA A 11 -7.25 21.55 27.02
C ALA A 11 -7.30 20.17 26.33
N GLU A 12 -8.13 19.26 26.85
CA GLU A 12 -8.36 17.96 26.22
C GLU A 12 -9.16 18.10 24.91
N SER A 13 -10.14 19.02 24.86
CA SER A 13 -10.92 19.37 23.66
C SER A 13 -10.05 19.98 22.54
N ARG A 14 -9.14 20.92 22.86
CA ARG A 14 -8.22 21.50 21.86
C ARG A 14 -7.16 20.52 21.35
N GLN A 15 -6.73 19.55 22.16
CA GLN A 15 -5.72 18.55 21.77
C GLN A 15 -6.33 17.32 21.07
N SER A 16 -7.62 17.05 21.27
CA SER A 16 -8.39 15.99 20.60
C SER A 16 -8.73 16.32 19.13
N GLN A 17 -9.03 17.60 18.83
CA GLN A 17 -9.31 18.12 17.48
C GLN A 17 -8.20 17.92 16.41
N PRO A 18 -6.90 18.25 16.66
CA PRO A 18 -5.84 18.13 15.67
C PRO A 18 -5.47 16.67 15.37
N LYS A 19 -5.52 15.79 16.38
CA LYS A 19 -5.19 14.36 16.22
C LYS A 19 -6.21 13.64 15.34
N SER A 20 -7.51 13.92 15.53
CA SER A 20 -8.56 13.32 14.70
C SER A 20 -8.46 13.75 13.22
N LYS A 21 -8.18 15.04 12.97
CA LYS A 21 -7.98 15.55 11.61
C LYS A 21 -6.73 14.98 10.93
N LEU A 22 -5.62 14.86 11.68
CA LEU A 22 -4.39 14.25 11.19
C LEU A 22 -4.56 12.77 10.82
N LEU A 23 -5.23 11.99 11.69
CA LEU A 23 -5.53 10.58 11.40
C LEU A 23 -6.46 10.44 10.19
N LEU A 24 -7.43 11.35 10.04
CA LEU A 24 -8.32 11.39 8.89
C LEU A 24 -7.56 11.69 7.59
N SER A 25 -6.66 12.70 7.59
CA SER A 25 -5.85 13.04 6.42
C SER A 25 -4.87 11.92 6.06
N LEU A 26 -4.29 11.26 7.07
CA LEU A 26 -3.37 10.14 6.87
C LEU A 26 -4.08 8.94 6.24
N ARG A 27 -5.30 8.64 6.70
CA ARG A 27 -6.14 7.57 6.11
C ARG A 27 -6.54 7.90 4.68
N LEU A 28 -6.93 9.15 4.39
CA LEU A 28 -7.26 9.56 3.03
C LEU A 28 -6.03 9.45 2.10
N ALA A 29 -4.86 9.89 2.56
CA ALA A 29 -3.61 9.77 1.81
C ALA A 29 -3.26 8.29 1.54
N ALA A 30 -3.44 7.41 2.52
CA ALA A 30 -3.23 5.97 2.37
C ALA A 30 -4.19 5.35 1.34
N VAL A 31 -5.46 5.75 1.31
CA VAL A 31 -6.43 5.32 0.28
C VAL A 31 -5.96 5.74 -1.10
N LEU A 32 -5.54 7.00 -1.28
CA LEU A 32 -5.08 7.50 -2.57
C LEU A 32 -3.81 6.77 -3.03
N ALA A 33 -2.84 6.56 -2.13
CA ALA A 33 -1.60 5.86 -2.43
C ALA A 33 -1.85 4.38 -2.84
N THR A 34 -2.67 3.66 -2.08
CA THR A 34 -3.00 2.25 -2.38
C THR A 34 -3.89 2.11 -3.62
N ALA A 35 -4.84 3.03 -3.85
CA ALA A 35 -5.67 3.04 -5.05
C ALA A 35 -4.85 3.32 -6.31
N THR A 36 -3.98 4.33 -6.27
CA THR A 36 -3.08 4.65 -7.40
C THR A 36 -2.14 3.50 -7.70
N ALA A 37 -1.52 2.89 -6.69
CA ALA A 37 -0.70 1.69 -6.86
C ALA A 37 -1.47 0.54 -7.53
N THR A 38 -2.70 0.27 -7.05
CA THR A 38 -3.58 -0.77 -7.61
C THR A 38 -3.91 -0.49 -9.07
N VAL A 39 -4.39 0.71 -9.39
CA VAL A 39 -4.82 1.09 -10.74
C VAL A 39 -3.64 1.08 -11.72
N VAL A 40 -2.51 1.69 -11.35
CA VAL A 40 -1.33 1.75 -12.22
C VAL A 40 -0.81 0.34 -12.51
N MET A 41 -0.75 -0.54 -11.50
CA MET A 41 -0.25 -1.89 -11.69
C MET A 41 -1.25 -2.79 -12.42
N ALA A 42 -2.55 -2.69 -12.12
CA ALA A 42 -3.60 -3.48 -12.77
C ALA A 42 -3.77 -3.13 -14.25
N LEU A 43 -3.58 -1.86 -14.62
CA LEU A 43 -3.63 -1.42 -16.01
C LEU A 43 -2.27 -1.58 -16.74
N ASN A 44 -1.25 -2.09 -16.05
CA ASN A 44 0.07 -2.26 -16.62
C ASN A 44 0.11 -3.47 -17.57
N LYS A 45 -0.04 -3.21 -18.87
CA LYS A 45 0.21 -4.20 -19.92
C LYS A 45 1.16 -3.62 -20.96
N GLN A 46 2.12 -4.43 -21.41
CA GLN A 46 2.96 -4.11 -22.55
C GLN A 46 3.19 -5.36 -23.40
N SER A 47 2.87 -5.26 -24.70
CA SER A 47 3.15 -6.30 -25.68
C SER A 47 4.26 -5.84 -26.61
N THR A 48 5.35 -6.62 -26.69
CA THR A 48 6.49 -6.30 -27.55
C THR A 48 6.80 -7.50 -28.46
N ARG A 49 7.10 -7.24 -29.74
CA ARG A 49 7.45 -8.29 -30.71
C ARG A 49 8.94 -8.62 -30.58
N MET A 50 9.29 -9.88 -30.34
CA MET A 50 10.68 -10.34 -30.25
C MET A 50 10.96 -11.36 -31.35
N ALA A 51 12.13 -11.29 -31.98
CA ALA A 51 12.58 -12.37 -32.86
C ALA A 51 12.92 -13.60 -32.02
N VAL A 52 12.28 -14.74 -32.30
CA VAL A 52 12.47 -16.01 -31.56
C VAL A 52 13.27 -17.01 -32.38
N ALA A 53 13.27 -16.85 -33.70
CA ALA A 53 14.10 -17.62 -34.62
C ALA A 53 14.41 -16.77 -35.85
N VAL A 54 15.55 -17.02 -36.49
CA VAL A 54 15.86 -16.49 -37.82
C VAL A 54 15.87 -17.68 -38.76
N VAL A 55 14.98 -17.67 -39.75
CA VAL A 55 14.95 -18.69 -40.82
C VAL A 55 15.45 -18.00 -42.08
N GLY A 56 16.64 -18.38 -42.55
CA GLY A 56 17.32 -17.70 -43.65
C GLY A 56 17.73 -16.27 -43.28
N THR A 57 17.20 -15.27 -43.98
CA THR A 57 17.43 -13.82 -43.75
C THR A 57 16.24 -13.11 -43.08
N SER A 58 15.14 -13.82 -42.80
CA SER A 58 13.92 -13.25 -42.21
C SER A 58 13.77 -13.64 -40.72
N PRO A 59 13.65 -12.67 -39.79
CA PRO A 59 13.38 -12.95 -38.38
C PRO A 59 11.90 -13.31 -38.17
N ILE A 60 11.64 -14.45 -37.51
CA ILE A 60 10.32 -14.83 -37.02
C ILE A 60 10.06 -14.07 -35.72
N LEU A 61 9.19 -13.06 -35.82
CA LEU A 61 8.77 -12.23 -34.71
C LEU A 61 7.59 -12.88 -33.96
N GLN A 62 7.79 -13.21 -32.69
CA GLN A 62 6.72 -13.64 -31.79
C GLN A 62 6.37 -12.51 -30.82
N THR A 63 5.08 -12.30 -30.61
CA THR A 63 4.59 -11.30 -29.66
C THR A 63 4.71 -11.83 -28.24
N PHE A 64 5.62 -11.28 -27.43
CA PHE A 64 5.66 -11.54 -25.99
C PHE A 64 4.89 -10.44 -25.27
N THR A 65 3.91 -10.84 -24.47
CA THR A 65 3.10 -9.92 -23.67
C THR A 65 3.53 -10.00 -22.21
N ALA A 66 4.14 -8.94 -21.71
CA ALA A 66 4.37 -8.76 -20.29
C ALA A 66 3.11 -8.15 -19.67
N ALA A 67 2.44 -8.94 -18.82
CA ALA A 67 1.25 -8.52 -18.10
C ALA A 67 1.40 -8.87 -16.62
N PHE A 68 0.85 -8.04 -15.74
CA PHE A 68 0.92 -8.26 -14.29
C PHE A 68 0.37 -9.64 -13.86
N GLN A 69 -0.59 -10.19 -14.62
CA GLN A 69 -1.22 -11.48 -14.35
C GLN A 69 -0.29 -12.68 -14.52
N GLN A 70 0.84 -12.52 -15.21
CA GLN A 70 1.80 -13.60 -15.43
C GLN A 70 2.72 -13.84 -14.23
N THR A 71 2.76 -12.89 -13.28
CA THR A 71 3.60 -12.99 -12.08
C THR A 71 2.71 -13.00 -10.84
N PRO A 72 2.63 -14.12 -10.09
CA PRO A 72 1.73 -14.22 -8.94
C PRO A 72 2.03 -13.17 -7.85
N ALA A 73 3.28 -12.72 -7.71
CA ALA A 73 3.64 -11.65 -6.78
C ALA A 73 2.98 -10.30 -7.14
N PHE A 74 2.88 -9.97 -8.43
CA PHE A 74 2.21 -8.75 -8.88
C PHE A 74 0.69 -8.84 -8.74
N VAL A 75 0.11 -10.02 -8.92
CA VAL A 75 -1.31 -10.26 -8.62
C VAL A 75 -1.59 -10.09 -7.13
N TYR A 76 -0.77 -10.68 -6.26
CA TYR A 76 -0.89 -10.52 -4.80
C TYR A 76 -0.77 -9.05 -4.39
N PHE A 77 0.18 -8.30 -4.96
CA PHE A 77 0.33 -6.87 -4.75
C PHE A 77 -0.93 -6.07 -5.09
N VAL A 78 -1.54 -6.33 -6.26
CA VAL A 78 -2.77 -5.64 -6.70
C VAL A 78 -3.92 -5.97 -5.74
N ILE A 79 -4.10 -7.24 -5.38
CA ILE A 79 -5.16 -7.68 -4.46
C ILE A 79 -4.97 -7.06 -3.07
N ALA A 80 -3.75 -7.09 -2.53
CA ALA A 80 -3.43 -6.53 -1.22
C ALA A 80 -3.72 -5.02 -1.14
N ASN A 81 -3.28 -4.25 -2.15
CA ASN A 81 -3.55 -2.81 -2.20
C ASN A 81 -5.04 -2.51 -2.44
N ALA A 82 -5.75 -3.32 -3.22
CA ALA A 82 -7.19 -3.18 -3.43
C ALA A 82 -7.99 -3.40 -2.13
N ILE A 83 -7.68 -4.46 -1.37
CA ILE A 83 -8.28 -4.74 -0.07
C ILE A 83 -7.99 -3.58 0.89
N ALA A 84 -6.75 -3.10 0.94
CA ALA A 84 -6.38 -1.97 1.79
C ALA A 84 -7.16 -0.70 1.43
N SER A 85 -7.30 -0.38 0.14
CA SER A 85 -8.05 0.80 -0.32
C SER A 85 -9.53 0.70 0.07
N LEU A 86 -10.16 -0.45 -0.20
CA LEU A 86 -11.57 -0.67 0.12
C LEU A 86 -11.83 -0.63 1.64
N TYR A 87 -10.99 -1.29 2.43
CA TYR A 87 -11.08 -1.29 3.88
C TYR A 87 -10.96 0.13 4.45
N ASN A 88 -9.93 0.89 4.03
CA ASN A 88 -9.73 2.24 4.54
C ASN A 88 -10.86 3.19 4.13
N LEU A 89 -11.43 3.02 2.93
CA LEU A 89 -12.62 3.76 2.49
C LEU A 89 -13.85 3.39 3.34
N LEU A 90 -14.05 2.10 3.62
CA LEU A 90 -15.18 1.64 4.44
C LEU A 90 -15.10 2.17 5.86
N VAL A 91 -13.91 2.12 6.50
CA VAL A 91 -13.70 2.71 7.82
C VAL A 91 -14.00 4.20 7.81
N LEU A 92 -13.57 4.94 6.77
CA LEU A 92 -13.84 6.36 6.63
C LEU A 92 -15.34 6.68 6.56
N LEU A 93 -16.10 5.87 5.81
CA LEU A 93 -17.55 6.03 5.62
C LEU A 93 -18.36 5.63 6.86
N LEU A 94 -17.93 4.60 7.59
CA LEU A 94 -18.65 4.08 8.75
C LEU A 94 -18.34 4.83 10.05
N ARG A 95 -17.18 5.49 10.15
CA ARG A 95 -16.75 6.27 11.33
C ARG A 95 -17.81 7.24 11.89
N PRO A 96 -18.56 8.04 11.08
CA PRO A 96 -19.60 8.91 11.63
C PRO A 96 -20.82 8.16 12.22
N PHE A 97 -21.06 6.91 11.81
CA PHE A 97 -22.21 6.11 12.25
C PHE A 97 -21.91 5.23 13.46
N LEU A 98 -20.64 4.92 13.71
CA LEU A 98 -20.20 4.01 14.76
C LEU A 98 -19.65 4.81 15.96
N LYS A 99 -20.48 5.04 16.98
CA LYS A 99 -20.10 5.80 18.20
C LYS A 99 -19.66 4.91 19.38
N ALA A 100 -19.45 3.61 19.17
CA ALA A 100 -19.20 2.64 20.24
C ALA A 100 -17.70 2.37 20.46
N LYS A 101 -17.22 2.51 21.70
CA LYS A 101 -15.83 2.23 22.13
C LYS A 101 -15.24 0.85 21.71
N PRO A 102 -15.97 -0.29 21.73
CA PRO A 102 -15.37 -1.57 21.32
C PRO A 102 -14.94 -1.62 19.85
N HIS A 103 -15.48 -0.74 18.99
CA HIS A 103 -15.13 -0.74 17.57
C HIS A 103 -13.74 -0.15 17.30
N ASP A 104 -13.23 0.73 18.18
CA ASP A 104 -11.92 1.36 17.98
C ASP A 104 -10.76 0.35 18.13
N ILE A 105 -10.88 -0.59 19.07
CA ILE A 105 -9.89 -1.68 19.26
C ILE A 105 -9.90 -2.62 18.05
N LEU A 106 -11.09 -2.97 17.56
CA LEU A 106 -11.23 -3.83 16.39
C LEU A 106 -10.64 -3.17 15.13
N VAL A 107 -10.93 -1.89 14.90
CA VAL A 107 -10.36 -1.13 13.78
C VAL A 107 -8.85 -1.06 13.88
N HIS A 108 -8.28 -0.86 15.07
CA HIS A 108 -6.82 -0.86 15.26
C HIS A 108 -6.18 -2.20 14.87
N LEU A 109 -6.76 -3.32 15.34
CA LEU A 109 -6.26 -4.66 14.99
C LEU A 109 -6.35 -4.92 13.48
N LEU A 110 -7.47 -4.54 12.86
CA LEU A 110 -7.63 -4.68 11.41
C LEU A 110 -6.67 -3.76 10.64
N ASP A 111 -6.39 -2.55 11.13
CA ASP A 111 -5.42 -1.63 10.52
C ASP A 111 -4.00 -2.23 10.51
N GLU A 112 -3.60 -2.96 11.56
CA GLU A 112 -2.32 -3.69 11.60
C GLU A 112 -2.27 -4.83 10.59
N VAL A 113 -3.34 -5.63 10.49
CA VAL A 113 -3.45 -6.70 9.50
C VAL A 113 -3.35 -6.16 8.08
N ILE A 114 -4.01 -5.02 7.81
CA ILE A 114 -4.00 -4.38 6.49
C ILE A 114 -2.62 -3.81 6.18
N PHE A 115 -1.93 -3.21 7.15
CA PHE A 115 -0.54 -2.81 7.00
C PHE A 115 0.35 -4.00 6.62
N ALA A 116 0.28 -5.11 7.37
CA ALA A 116 1.07 -6.30 7.11
C ALA A 116 0.78 -6.91 5.73
N LEU A 117 -0.49 -6.93 5.32
CA LEU A 117 -0.91 -7.39 4.00
C LEU A 117 -0.28 -6.57 2.87
N VAL A 118 -0.34 -5.24 2.96
CA VAL A 118 0.26 -4.35 1.95
C VAL A 118 1.79 -4.45 1.96
N ALA A 119 2.41 -4.47 3.14
CA ALA A 119 3.87 -4.53 3.27
C ALA A 119 4.43 -5.83 2.68
N THR A 120 3.82 -6.98 2.98
CA THR A 120 4.24 -8.27 2.42
C THR A 120 3.99 -8.35 0.91
N GLY A 121 2.87 -7.80 0.42
CA GLY A 121 2.57 -7.71 -1.02
C GLY A 121 3.58 -6.84 -1.77
N ALA A 122 3.90 -5.67 -1.22
CA ALA A 122 4.90 -4.75 -1.77
C ALA A 122 6.30 -5.39 -1.78
N ALA A 123 6.70 -6.07 -0.70
CA ALA A 123 7.98 -6.76 -0.63
C ALA A 123 8.09 -7.91 -1.65
N ALA A 124 7.03 -8.72 -1.79
CA ALA A 124 6.98 -9.80 -2.78
C ALA A 124 7.10 -9.26 -4.21
N ALA A 125 6.34 -8.21 -4.54
CA ALA A 125 6.43 -7.57 -5.85
C ALA A 125 7.79 -6.89 -6.08
N ALA A 126 8.39 -6.27 -5.06
CA ALA A 126 9.72 -5.69 -5.15
C ALA A 126 10.80 -6.73 -5.47
N SER A 127 10.72 -7.92 -4.87
CA SER A 127 11.67 -9.01 -5.16
C SER A 127 11.61 -9.45 -6.63
N MET A 128 10.39 -9.53 -7.19
CA MET A 128 10.19 -9.85 -8.60
C MET A 128 10.59 -8.69 -9.53
N ALA A 129 10.42 -7.45 -9.09
CA ALA A 129 10.88 -6.28 -9.84
C ALA A 129 12.42 -6.22 -9.91
N GLU A 130 13.12 -6.56 -8.83
CA GLU A 130 14.59 -6.67 -8.82
C GLU A 130 15.07 -7.78 -9.76
N LEU A 131 14.43 -8.95 -9.76
CA LEU A 131 14.70 -9.99 -10.74
C LEU A 131 14.41 -9.53 -12.17
N GLY A 132 13.35 -8.73 -12.37
CA GLY A 132 13.02 -8.15 -13.67
C GLY A 132 14.06 -7.15 -14.18
N LYS A 133 14.67 -6.36 -13.27
CA LYS A 133 15.63 -5.32 -13.60
C LYS A 133 17.06 -5.84 -13.74
N ASN A 134 17.54 -6.60 -12.76
CA ASN A 134 18.93 -7.03 -12.71
C ASN A 134 19.12 -8.47 -13.23
N GLY A 135 18.05 -9.28 -13.23
CA GLY A 135 18.15 -10.71 -13.50
C GLY A 135 18.87 -11.48 -12.39
N ASN A 136 19.06 -12.78 -12.62
CA ASN A 136 19.92 -13.63 -11.80
C ASN A 136 20.52 -14.74 -12.67
N VAL A 137 21.83 -14.64 -12.94
CA VAL A 137 22.56 -15.62 -13.76
C VAL A 137 22.54 -17.03 -13.17
N HIS A 138 22.58 -17.16 -11.84
CA HIS A 138 22.58 -18.47 -11.15
C HIS A 138 21.23 -19.18 -11.30
N ALA A 139 20.14 -18.43 -11.34
CA ALA A 139 18.79 -18.94 -11.58
C ALA A 139 18.42 -18.95 -13.08
N ARG A 140 19.35 -18.56 -13.97
CA ARG A 140 19.12 -18.38 -15.42
C ARG A 140 17.96 -17.42 -15.74
N TRP A 141 17.77 -16.43 -14.87
CA TRP A 141 16.75 -15.40 -15.03
C TRP A 141 17.36 -14.20 -15.75
N ASN A 142 16.98 -13.99 -17.02
CA ASN A 142 17.44 -12.84 -17.78
C ASN A 142 16.65 -11.57 -17.41
N PRO A 143 17.29 -10.39 -17.42
CA PRO A 143 16.60 -9.12 -17.21
C PRO A 143 15.55 -8.91 -18.30
N ILE A 144 14.37 -8.44 -17.88
CA ILE A 144 13.19 -8.24 -18.74
C ILE A 144 12.98 -6.75 -19.00
N CYS A 145 13.40 -5.88 -18.07
CA CYS A 145 13.17 -4.44 -18.15
C CYS A 145 13.87 -3.76 -19.33
N ASP A 146 14.95 -4.35 -19.88
CA ASP A 146 15.62 -3.84 -21.09
C ASP A 146 14.70 -3.85 -22.32
N ARG A 147 13.71 -4.76 -22.35
CA ARG A 147 12.76 -4.89 -23.46
C ARG A 147 11.36 -4.36 -23.17
N PHE A 148 11.01 -4.25 -21.89
CA PHE A 148 9.70 -3.82 -21.42
C PHE A 148 9.85 -2.62 -20.47
N GLU A 149 10.60 -1.61 -20.93
CA GLU A 149 10.97 -0.44 -20.12
C GLU A 149 9.74 0.30 -19.58
N ALA A 150 8.75 0.59 -20.44
CA ALA A 150 7.54 1.30 -20.02
C ALA A 150 6.74 0.52 -18.95
N PHE A 151 6.66 -0.81 -19.08
CA PHE A 151 6.06 -1.67 -18.07
C PHE A 151 6.82 -1.60 -16.74
N CYS A 152 8.16 -1.66 -16.78
CA CYS A 152 8.98 -1.60 -15.58
C CYS A 152 8.95 -0.23 -14.90
N ILE A 153 8.93 0.87 -15.65
CA ILE A 153 8.79 2.23 -15.10
C ILE A 153 7.43 2.37 -14.41
N ARG A 154 6.33 2.00 -15.09
CA ARG A 154 4.98 2.07 -14.51
C ARG A 154 4.83 1.17 -13.28
N GLY A 155 5.37 -0.04 -13.33
CA GLY A 155 5.37 -0.98 -12.21
C GLY A 155 6.21 -0.49 -11.03
N GLY A 156 7.37 0.11 -11.31
CA GLY A 156 8.23 0.75 -10.29
C GLY A 156 7.53 1.92 -9.60
N LEU A 157 6.84 2.77 -10.36
CA LEU A 157 6.04 3.87 -9.79
C LEU A 157 4.89 3.34 -8.91
N ALA A 158 4.21 2.27 -9.33
CA ALA A 158 3.17 1.63 -8.53
C ALA A 158 3.74 1.05 -7.22
N LEU A 159 4.91 0.40 -7.28
CA LEU A 159 5.61 -0.11 -6.09
C LEU A 159 5.96 1.01 -5.13
N MET A 160 6.55 2.11 -5.62
CA MET A 160 6.87 3.27 -4.79
C MET A 160 5.64 3.87 -4.11
N ALA A 161 4.53 4.00 -4.85
CA ALA A 161 3.26 4.47 -4.29
C ALA A 161 2.73 3.53 -3.19
N SER A 162 2.84 2.21 -3.38
CA SER A 162 2.41 1.23 -2.38
C SER A 162 3.31 1.23 -1.13
N PHE A 163 4.63 1.34 -1.28
CA PHE A 163 5.53 1.50 -0.13
C PHE A 163 5.26 2.78 0.65
N ALA A 164 4.99 3.89 -0.05
CA ALA A 164 4.53 5.11 0.61
C ALA A 164 3.21 4.88 1.36
N GLY A 165 2.24 4.21 0.74
CA GLY A 165 0.98 3.81 1.38
C GLY A 165 1.19 2.96 2.64
N ALA A 166 2.05 1.94 2.57
CA ALA A 166 2.40 1.08 3.71
C ALA A 166 3.05 1.88 4.85
N LEU A 167 3.93 2.82 4.53
CA LEU A 167 4.54 3.70 5.52
C LEU A 167 3.49 4.60 6.20
N LEU A 168 2.53 5.15 5.44
CA LEU A 168 1.44 5.95 6.02
C LEU A 168 0.56 5.12 6.96
N LEU A 169 0.25 3.88 6.59
CA LEU A 169 -0.50 2.94 7.44
C LEU A 169 0.29 2.60 8.72
N LEU A 170 1.60 2.36 8.61
CA LEU A 170 2.47 2.13 9.76
C LEU A 170 2.48 3.32 10.73
N LEU A 171 2.63 4.53 10.20
CA LEU A 171 2.60 5.75 11.01
C LEU A 171 1.24 5.89 11.71
N MET A 172 0.14 5.61 11.01
CA MET A 172 -1.21 5.65 11.59
C MET A 172 -1.33 4.69 12.78
N ASN A 173 -0.85 3.45 12.63
CA ASN A 173 -0.88 2.44 13.67
C ASN A 173 -0.01 2.87 14.86
N ALA A 174 1.21 3.32 14.61
CA ALA A 174 2.12 3.81 15.65
C ALA A 174 1.49 4.97 16.45
N PHE A 175 0.91 5.98 15.78
CA PHE A 175 0.25 7.09 16.47
C PHE A 175 -0.93 6.65 17.34
N SER A 176 -1.69 5.65 16.89
CA SER A 176 -2.77 5.06 17.65
C SER A 176 -2.24 4.36 18.91
N THR A 177 -1.24 3.49 18.78
CA THR A 177 -0.62 2.77 19.89
C THR A 177 0.03 3.72 20.89
N PHE A 178 0.77 4.74 20.45
CA PHE A 178 1.36 5.74 21.34
C PHE A 178 0.32 6.52 22.13
N THR A 179 -0.83 6.83 21.52
CA THR A 179 -1.91 7.52 22.21
C THR A 179 -2.54 6.64 23.28
N LEU A 180 -2.77 5.35 22.96
CA LEU A 180 -3.29 4.36 23.90
C LEU A 180 -2.32 4.11 25.07
N HIS A 181 -1.03 3.95 24.77
CA HIS A 181 0.00 3.73 25.79
C HIS A 181 0.11 4.92 26.74
N LYS A 182 0.07 6.15 26.21
CA LYS A 182 0.07 7.36 27.04
C LYS A 182 -1.17 7.47 27.92
N SER A 183 -2.35 7.07 27.44
CA SER A 183 -3.56 7.08 28.28
C SER A 183 -3.50 6.07 29.41
N VAL A 184 -2.89 4.90 29.19
CA VAL A 184 -2.70 3.88 30.23
C VAL A 184 -1.70 4.37 31.29
N LEU A 185 -0.54 4.88 30.86
CA LEU A 185 0.49 5.41 31.77
C LEU A 185 0.06 6.65 32.57
N SER A 186 -0.93 7.40 32.10
CA SER A 186 -1.45 8.57 32.83
C SER A 186 -2.44 8.19 33.94
N GLN A 187 -2.82 6.92 34.03
CA GLN A 187 -3.82 6.42 34.97
C GLN A 187 -3.18 5.68 36.17
N ASP A 188 -1.87 5.39 36.10
CA ASP A 188 -1.00 4.96 37.20
C ASP A 188 -0.33 6.17 37.88
#